data_AF-A0A8R1E4M0-F1
#
_entry.id   AF-A0A8R1E4M0-F1
#
_cell.length_a   1.000
_cell.length_b   1.000
_cell.length_c   1.000
_cell.angle_alpha   90.00
_cell.angle_beta   90.00
_cell.angle_gamma   90.00
#
_symmetry.space_group_name_H-M   'P 1'
#
loop_
_entity.id
_entity.type
_entity.pdbx_description
1 polymer ?
#
loop_
_entity_poly.entity_id
_entity_poly.type
_entity_poly.pdbx_seq_one_letter_code
_entity_poly.pdbx_strand_id
1 'polypeptide(L)'
;MQKKEDARKIMSRFNKVKSNIQGCSTAVIRPDLSQPEREKHRAAWKEAVMKNNKAGKFEFTVRKLECVKVHYKEGEVYRPWEVRETRKSNVQ
;
A
#
# COMPACT_ATOMS: atom_id res chain seq x y z
N MET A 1 5.64 25.57 0.03
CA MET A 1 6.82 24.68 0.19
C MET A 1 6.73 24.00 1.55
N GLN A 2 6.58 22.67 1.61
CA GLN A 2 6.71 21.94 2.88
C GLN A 2 8.17 22.05 3.34
N LYS A 3 8.41 22.64 4.50
CA LYS A 3 9.77 22.86 5.00
C LYS A 3 10.37 21.52 5.45
N LYS A 4 11.67 21.31 5.22
CA LYS A 4 12.41 20.09 5.65
C LYS A 4 12.24 19.78 7.15
N GLU A 5 12.01 20.80 7.97
CA GLU A 5 11.74 20.69 9.39
C GLU A 5 10.42 19.97 9.72
N ASP A 6 9.39 20.14 8.87
CA ASP A 6 8.09 19.51 9.05
C ASP A 6 8.16 18.00 8.79
N ALA A 7 8.92 17.59 7.76
CA ALA A 7 9.11 16.17 7.45
C ALA A 7 9.79 15.41 8.59
N ARG A 8 10.78 16.01 9.26
CA ARG A 8 11.46 15.41 10.42
C ARG A 8 10.52 15.24 11.61
N LYS A 9 9.70 16.25 11.91
CA LYS A 9 8.69 16.18 12.99
C LYS A 9 7.64 15.10 12.72
N ILE A 10 7.15 15.02 11.48
CA ILE A 10 6.19 14.00 11.06
C ILE A 10 6.79 12.60 11.21
N MET A 11 8.04 12.43 10.76
CA MET A 11 8.75 11.14 10.85
C MET A 11 8.94 10.69 12.30
N SER A 12 9.40 11.59 13.17
CA SER A 12 9.57 11.32 14.60
C SER A 12 8.26 10.91 15.27
N ARG A 13 7.18 11.66 15.02
CA ARG A 13 5.86 11.42 15.64
C ARG A 13 5.26 10.10 15.20
N PHE A 14 5.36 9.77 13.92
CA PHE A 14 4.90 8.48 13.43
C PHE A 14 5.74 7.33 13.95
N ASN A 15 7.07 7.43 13.98
CA ASN A 15 7.90 6.34 14.52
C ASN A 15 7.54 6.03 15.97
N LYS A 16 7.25 7.07 16.77
CA LYS A 16 6.76 6.92 18.15
C LYS A 16 5.39 6.23 18.23
N VAL A 17 4.45 6.54 17.33
CA VAL A 17 3.13 5.89 17.30
C VAL A 17 3.24 4.45 16.79
N LYS A 18 4.06 4.25 15.75
CA LYS A 18 4.33 2.99 15.08
C LYS A 18 4.94 1.96 16.02
N SER A 19 5.87 2.36 16.90
CA SER A 19 6.47 1.46 17.89
C SER A 19 5.46 0.93 18.91
N ASN A 20 4.36 1.65 19.12
CA ASN A 20 3.36 1.32 20.14
C ASN A 20 2.18 0.50 19.59
N ILE A 21 2.06 0.34 18.27
CA ILE A 21 0.99 -0.44 17.64
C ILE A 21 1.55 -1.77 17.15
N GLN A 22 1.14 -2.85 17.80
CA GLN A 22 1.55 -4.21 17.43
C GLN A 22 1.10 -4.53 16.00
N GLY A 23 2.05 -4.95 15.16
CA GLY A 23 1.81 -5.20 13.73
C GLY A 23 2.08 -4.01 12.80
N CYS A 24 2.32 -2.81 13.33
CA CYS A 24 2.70 -1.65 12.51
C CYS A 24 4.21 -1.40 12.45
N SER A 25 5.06 -2.23 13.04
CA SER A 25 6.53 -2.08 13.08
C SER A 25 7.23 -2.01 11.71
N THR A 26 6.57 -2.43 10.64
CA THR A 26 7.06 -2.32 9.24
C THR A 26 6.43 -1.16 8.46
N ALA A 27 5.47 -0.43 9.03
CA ALA A 27 4.82 0.68 8.34
C ALA A 27 5.82 1.80 8.03
N VAL A 28 5.76 2.37 6.83
CA VAL A 28 6.63 3.48 6.40
C VAL A 28 5.76 4.67 6.03
N ILE A 29 6.12 5.87 6.51
CA ILE A 29 5.47 7.10 6.04
C ILE A 29 6.06 7.46 4.69
N ARG A 30 5.20 7.95 3.81
CA ARG A 30 5.58 8.74 2.64
C ARG A 30 5.45 10.22 2.99
N PRO A 31 6.46 10.85 3.64
CA PRO A 31 6.40 12.26 4.02
C PRO A 31 6.39 13.18 2.80
N ASP A 32 6.74 12.65 1.62
CA ASP A 32 6.63 13.29 0.32
C ASP A 32 5.18 13.45 -0.16
N LEU A 33 4.24 12.64 0.35
CA LEU A 33 2.83 12.72 -0.02
C LEU A 33 2.02 13.49 1.02
N SER A 34 1.24 14.45 0.55
CA SER A 34 0.20 15.12 1.32
C SER A 34 -0.88 14.13 1.79
N GLN A 35 -1.72 14.54 2.74
CA GLN A 35 -2.79 13.68 3.25
C GLN A 35 -3.77 13.21 2.16
N PRO A 36 -4.28 14.07 1.26
CA PRO A 36 -5.16 13.63 0.17
C PRO A 36 -4.48 12.63 -0.78
N GLU A 37 -3.21 12.86 -1.13
CA GLU A 37 -2.44 11.97 -1.99
C GLU A 37 -2.23 10.59 -1.35
N ARG A 38 -2.05 10.56 -0.03
CA ARG A 38 -1.92 9.31 0.74
C ARG A 38 -3.23 8.52 0.77
N GLU A 39 -4.36 9.20 0.89
CA GLU A 39 -5.68 8.57 0.79
C GLU A 39 -5.94 8.01 -0.61
N LYS A 40 -5.62 8.77 -1.66
CA LYS A 40 -5.66 8.30 -3.05
C LYS A 40 -4.77 7.06 -3.26
N HIS A 41 -3.55 7.09 -2.75
CA HIS A 41 -2.62 5.95 -2.82
C HIS A 41 -3.17 4.70 -2.12
N ARG A 42 -3.75 4.84 -0.94
CA ARG A 42 -4.37 3.72 -0.21
C ARG A 42 -5.58 3.16 -0.96
N ALA A 43 -6.42 4.02 -1.52
CA ALA A 43 -7.57 3.61 -2.33
C ALA A 43 -7.13 2.84 -3.58
N ALA A 44 -6.12 3.34 -4.30
CA ALA A 44 -5.56 2.67 -5.47
C ALA A 44 -4.97 1.29 -5.13
N TRP A 45 -4.28 1.15 -3.99
CA TRP A 45 -3.77 -0.15 -3.54
C TRP A 45 -4.89 -1.13 -3.18
N LYS A 46 -5.93 -0.65 -2.49
CA LYS A 46 -7.10 -1.46 -2.17
C LYS A 46 -7.77 -2.00 -3.43
N GLU A 47 -7.90 -1.16 -4.45
CA GLU A 47 -8.44 -1.54 -5.74
C GLU A 47 -7.54 -2.55 -6.48
N ALA A 48 -6.23 -2.30 -6.56
CA ALA A 48 -5.29 -3.21 -7.22
C ALA A 48 -5.27 -4.60 -6.56
N VAL A 49 -5.24 -4.66 -5.22
CA VAL A 49 -5.32 -5.91 -4.46
C VAL A 49 -6.64 -6.63 -4.71
N MET A 50 -7.77 -5.93 -4.72
CA MET A 50 -9.08 -6.54 -5.00
C MET A 50 -9.13 -7.16 -6.40
N LYS A 51 -8.63 -6.44 -7.41
CA LYS A 51 -8.56 -6.94 -8.79
C LYS A 51 -7.63 -8.14 -8.92
N ASN A 52 -6.46 -8.09 -8.29
CA ASN A 52 -5.52 -9.22 -8.30
C ASN A 52 -6.06 -10.45 -7.55
N ASN A 53 -6.73 -10.25 -6.42
CA ASN A 53 -7.40 -11.32 -5.68
C ASN A 53 -8.45 -12.02 -6.56
N LYS A 54 -9.24 -11.25 -7.33
CA LYS A 54 -10.24 -11.80 -8.25
C LYS A 54 -9.61 -12.56 -9.43
N ALA A 55 -8.47 -12.07 -9.93
CA ALA A 55 -7.77 -12.67 -11.06
C ALA A 55 -6.89 -13.88 -10.68
N GLY A 56 -6.52 -14.02 -9.39
CA GLY A 56 -5.54 -15.01 -8.92
C GLY A 56 -4.12 -14.80 -9.47
N LYS A 57 -3.88 -13.64 -10.12
CA LYS A 57 -2.68 -13.31 -10.87
C LYS A 57 -2.33 -11.83 -10.64
N PHE A 58 -1.06 -11.48 -10.75
CA PHE A 58 -0.58 -10.12 -10.56
C PHE A 58 -0.84 -9.27 -11.82
N GLU A 59 -2.06 -8.77 -11.98
CA GLU A 59 -2.48 -8.02 -13.18
C GLU A 59 -2.45 -6.49 -12.98
N PHE A 60 -2.69 -6.03 -11.75
CA PHE A 60 -2.81 -4.62 -11.41
C PHE A 60 -1.76 -4.21 -10.37
N THR A 61 -1.29 -2.97 -10.49
CA THR A 61 -0.33 -2.36 -9.57
C THR A 61 -0.65 -0.87 -9.40
N VAL A 62 -0.02 -0.20 -8.43
CA VAL A 62 -0.19 1.23 -8.24
C VAL A 62 1.00 1.99 -8.82
N ARG A 63 0.74 2.92 -9.75
CA ARG A 63 1.74 3.87 -10.27
C ARG A 63 1.15 5.28 -10.23
N LYS A 64 1.94 6.28 -9.84
CA LYS A 64 1.49 7.68 -9.73
C LYS A 64 0.17 7.86 -8.95
N LEU A 65 0.01 7.11 -7.85
CA LEU A 65 -1.19 7.11 -7.00
C LEU A 65 -2.46 6.54 -7.66
N GLU A 66 -2.34 5.83 -8.78
CA GLU A 66 -3.46 5.26 -9.53
C GLU A 66 -3.29 3.76 -9.75
N CYS A 67 -4.40 3.03 -9.77
CA CYS A 67 -4.44 1.61 -10.10
C CYS A 67 -4.28 1.44 -11.61
N VAL A 68 -3.19 0.80 -12.04
CA VAL A 68 -2.84 0.61 -13.45
C VAL A 68 -2.62 -0.87 -13.75
N LYS A 69 -2.92 -1.27 -14.99
CA LYS A 69 -2.64 -2.61 -15.47
C LYS A 69 -1.13 -2.77 -15.74
N VAL A 70 -0.57 -3.88 -15.26
CA VAL A 70 0.82 -4.25 -15.53
C VAL A 70 0.94 -4.64 -16.99
N HIS A 71 1.91 -4.04 -17.68
CA HIS A 71 2.24 -4.38 -19.06
C HIS A 71 3.25 -5.53 -19.03
N TYR A 72 2.78 -6.73 -19.35
CA TYR A 72 3.63 -7.88 -19.59
C TYR A 72 4.05 -7.90 -21.05
N LYS A 73 5.26 -8.40 -21.32
CA LYS A 73 5.68 -8.64 -22.72
C LYS A 73 4.82 -9.76 -23.32
N GLU A 74 4.72 -9.75 -24.63
CA GLU A 74 4.05 -10.83 -25.36
C GLU A 74 4.73 -12.17 -25.05
N GLY A 75 3.94 -13.15 -24.58
CA GLY A 75 4.43 -14.45 -24.12
C GLY A 75 4.85 -14.54 -22.65
N GLU A 76 4.92 -13.43 -21.91
CA GLU A 76 5.16 -13.49 -20.45
C GLU A 76 3.89 -13.94 -19.70
N VAL A 77 4.08 -14.89 -18.78
CA VAL A 77 3.00 -15.35 -17.90
C VAL A 77 2.91 -14.40 -16.70
N TYR A 78 1.67 -14.02 -16.34
CA TYR A 78 1.41 -13.26 -15.13
C TYR A 78 2.00 -13.96 -13.90
N ARG A 79 2.65 -13.19 -13.02
CA ARG A 79 3.13 -13.75 -11.75
C ARG A 79 1.95 -14.26 -10.92
N PRO A 80 2.09 -15.40 -10.22
CA PRO A 80 1.05 -15.88 -9.33
C PRO A 80 0.79 -14.85 -8.23
N TRP A 81 -0.48 -14.63 -7.90
CA TRP A 81 -0.88 -13.76 -6.82
C TRP A 81 -1.42 -14.60 -5.67
N GLU A 82 -0.63 -14.71 -4.60
CA GLU A 82 -1.04 -15.42 -3.40
C GLU A 82 -2.11 -14.61 -2.66
N VAL A 83 -3.34 -15.12 -2.72
CA VAL A 83 -4.42 -14.60 -1.89
C VAL A 83 -4.17 -15.07 -0.46
N ARG A 84 -3.64 -14.18 0.38
CA ARG A 84 -3.62 -14.42 1.81
C ARG A 84 -5.06 -14.34 2.30
N GLU A 85 -5.66 -15.49 2.58
CA GLU A 85 -6.91 -15.53 3.33
C GLU A 85 -6.71 -14.77 4.63
N THR A 86 -7.38 -13.64 4.79
CA THR A 86 -7.46 -12.98 6.08
C THR A 86 -8.09 -13.98 7.03
N ARG A 87 -7.30 -14.51 7.97
CA ARG A 87 -7.83 -15.32 9.08
C ARG A 87 -9.05 -14.57 9.61
N LYS A 88 -10.24 -15.17 9.50
CA LYS A 88 -11.39 -14.70 10.26
C LYS A 88 -10.94 -14.80 11.70
N SER A 89 -10.70 -13.68 12.35
CA SER A 89 -10.56 -13.66 13.80
C SER A 89 -11.85 -14.26 14.34
N ASN A 90 -11.78 -15.48 14.87
CA ASN A 90 -12.86 -16.04 15.68
C ASN A 90 -13.07 -15.06 16.83
N VAL A 91 -14.07 -14.19 16.68
CA VAL A 91 -14.68 -13.53 17.81
C VAL A 91 -15.64 -14.57 18.37
N GLN A 92 -15.17 -15.28 19.38
CA GLN A 92 -15.96 -16.18 20.21
C GLN A 92 -16.41 -15.41 21.45
#